data_AF-X0VG26-F1
#
_entry.id   AF-X0VG26-F1
#
_cell.length_a   1.000
_cell.length_b   1.000
_cell.length_c   1.000
_cell.angle_alpha   90.00
_cell.angle_beta   90.00
_cell.angle_gamma   90.00
#
_symmetry.space_group_name_H-M   'P 1'
#
loop_
_entity.id
_entity.type
_entity.pdbx_description
1 polymer ?
#
loop_
_entity_poly.entity_id
_entity_poly.type
_entity_poly.pdbx_seq_one_letter_code
_entity_poly.pdbx_strand_id
1 'polypeptide(L)'
;FQIKKTSFYSFIAIFIYKIILDLVYYFFIARIWAYQSFFLDFNIIKSIESYFLLIIIFLLMPKSKEKLGKIMIWLLIVFSYIPLLTIYSFMNQPRAYMYAVTLFWFLVLFLYKKIPELKIPQLKNSEKLFYIVSLFFIILTFILIILKFGLRFNLDLNIVYYIRAIYKATALPLSYYLFTYVALVINPILFALLLIKRKWVYIIPVIFLQLLLFSVTGQKAFLFVLPFILFLMFIISRKNPIAYVSVALILLMLAG
;
A
#
# COMPACT_ATOMS: atom_id res chain seq x y z
N PHE A 1 10.69 29.29 -16.68
CA PHE A 1 10.87 28.85 -15.28
C PHE A 1 9.53 28.82 -14.53
N GLN A 2 8.71 27.79 -14.73
CA GLN A 2 7.55 27.50 -13.87
C GLN A 2 7.82 26.14 -13.21
N ILE A 3 8.58 26.14 -12.12
CA ILE A 3 8.55 25.01 -11.19
C ILE A 3 7.18 25.13 -10.50
N LYS A 4 6.15 24.57 -11.17
CA LYS A 4 4.73 24.74 -10.86
C LYS A 4 4.49 24.43 -9.39
N LYS A 5 3.88 25.38 -8.67
CA LYS A 5 3.50 25.42 -7.23
C LYS A 5 3.17 24.04 -6.59
N THR A 6 2.62 23.12 -7.38
CA THR A 6 2.33 21.72 -7.05
C THR A 6 3.54 20.90 -6.60
N SER A 7 4.70 21.04 -7.25
CA SER A 7 5.92 20.30 -6.88
C SER A 7 6.47 20.72 -5.53
N PHE A 8 6.31 21.99 -5.15
CA PHE A 8 6.78 22.51 -3.87
C PHE A 8 5.97 21.97 -2.70
N TYR A 9 4.63 21.91 -2.82
CA TYR A 9 3.78 21.28 -1.79
C TYR A 9 4.10 19.79 -1.59
N SER A 10 4.37 19.06 -2.68
CA SER A 10 4.77 17.64 -2.57
C SER A 10 6.14 17.48 -1.90
N PHE A 11 7.07 18.40 -2.13
CA PHE A 11 8.36 18.42 -1.43
C PHE A 11 8.15 18.59 0.07
N ILE A 12 7.45 19.66 0.47
CA ILE A 12 7.16 19.95 1.88
C ILE A 12 6.46 18.76 2.55
N ALA A 13 5.42 18.20 1.92
CA ALA A 13 4.66 17.11 2.51
C ALA A 13 5.51 15.85 2.74
N ILE A 14 6.41 15.50 1.80
CA ILE A 14 7.34 14.38 1.96
C ILE A 14 8.34 14.64 3.09
N PHE A 15 8.83 15.87 3.22
CA PHE A 15 9.75 16.25 4.29
C PHE A 15 9.10 16.19 5.66
N ILE A 16 7.90 16.78 5.80
CA ILE A 16 7.13 16.69 7.04
C ILE A 16 6.83 15.23 7.37
N TYR A 17 6.49 14.42 6.37
CA TYR A 17 6.27 12.98 6.57
C TYR A 17 7.52 12.28 7.12
N LYS A 18 8.70 12.54 6.55
CA LYS A 18 9.96 11.99 7.07
C LYS A 18 10.25 12.45 8.50
N ILE A 19 10.06 13.73 8.81
CA ILE A 19 10.26 14.28 10.16
C ILE A 19 9.33 13.59 11.16
N ILE A 20 8.04 13.49 10.83
CA ILE A 20 7.06 12.84 11.71
C ILE A 20 7.39 11.36 11.88
N LEU A 21 7.86 10.69 10.83
CA LEU A 21 8.31 9.31 10.93
C LEU A 21 9.52 9.13 11.86
N ASP A 22 10.47 10.07 11.83
CA ASP A 22 11.62 10.10 12.74
C ASP A 22 11.18 10.31 14.20
N LEU A 23 10.23 11.23 14.43
CA LEU A 23 9.65 11.46 15.75
C LEU A 23 8.90 10.23 16.26
N VAL A 24 8.08 9.59 15.41
CA VAL A 24 7.35 8.37 15.75
C VAL A 24 8.33 7.24 16.06
N TYR A 25 9.42 7.12 15.31
CA TYR A 25 10.45 6.13 15.59
C TYR A 25 11.07 6.35 16.97
N TYR A 26 11.49 7.58 17.25
CA TYR A 26 12.14 7.95 18.51
C TYR A 26 11.23 7.76 19.73
N PHE A 27 10.00 8.29 19.68
CA PHE A 27 9.11 8.31 20.84
C PHE A 27 8.34 7.00 21.06
N PHE A 28 7.99 6.30 19.98
CA PHE A 28 7.12 5.12 20.05
C PHE A 28 7.83 3.84 19.62
N ILE A 29 8.39 3.79 18.40
CA ILE A 29 8.88 2.53 17.84
C ILE A 29 10.04 1.96 18.65
N ALA A 30 11.08 2.75 18.88
CA ALA A 30 12.27 2.30 19.61
C ALA A 30 11.96 1.90 21.05
N ARG A 31 10.91 2.48 21.66
CA ARG A 31 10.52 2.19 23.04
C ARG A 31 9.63 0.95 23.15
N ILE A 32 8.61 0.86 22.30
CA ILE A 32 7.58 -0.20 22.36
C ILE A 32 8.11 -1.49 21.72
N TRP A 33 8.89 -1.39 20.64
CA TRP A 33 9.31 -2.52 19.81
C TRP A 33 10.78 -2.91 19.98
N ALA A 34 11.43 -2.46 21.06
CA ALA A 34 12.81 -2.82 21.39
C ALA A 34 13.05 -4.34 21.40
N TYR A 35 12.05 -5.10 21.86
CA TYR A 35 12.08 -6.57 21.90
C TYR A 35 12.15 -7.24 20.50
N GLN A 36 11.80 -6.51 19.43
CA GLN A 36 11.94 -6.96 18.04
C GLN A 36 13.22 -6.44 17.37
N SER A 37 14.22 -6.04 18.17
CA SER A 37 15.49 -5.46 17.70
C SER A 37 15.36 -4.06 17.06
N PHE A 38 14.26 -3.34 17.29
CA PHE A 38 14.17 -1.90 16.99
C PHE A 38 14.79 -1.12 18.14
N PHE A 39 16.12 -1.04 18.18
CA PHE A 39 16.84 -0.22 19.16
C PHE A 39 17.09 1.19 18.63
N LEU A 40 17.46 2.08 19.55
CA LEU A 40 17.85 3.46 19.25
C LEU A 40 19.37 3.57 19.31
N ASP A 41 20.01 3.56 18.15
CA ASP A 41 21.42 3.90 17.96
C ASP A 41 21.48 5.07 16.96
N PHE A 42 21.15 6.26 17.46
CA PHE A 42 20.99 7.44 16.61
C PHE A 42 22.33 8.00 16.16
N ASN A 43 22.49 8.14 14.85
CA ASN A 43 23.68 8.73 14.25
C ASN A 43 23.32 10.02 13.48
N ILE A 44 23.79 11.16 13.99
CA ILE A 44 23.49 12.48 13.41
C ILE A 44 24.01 12.62 11.98
N ILE A 45 25.19 12.08 11.68
CA ILE A 45 25.78 12.15 10.34
C ILE A 45 24.90 11.36 9.36
N LYS A 46 24.48 10.15 9.74
CA LYS A 46 23.57 9.33 8.92
C LYS A 46 22.18 9.96 8.79
N SER A 47 21.72 10.70 9.79
CA SER A 47 20.50 11.48 9.71
C SER A 47 20.60 12.55 8.62
N ILE A 48 21.63 13.40 8.65
CA ILE A 48 21.88 14.43 7.63
C ILE A 48 22.00 13.78 6.23
N GLU A 49 22.77 12.70 6.13
CA GLU A 49 22.89 11.92 4.89
C GLU A 49 21.52 11.44 4.40
N SER A 50 20.65 10.96 5.30
CA SER A 50 19.33 10.44 4.92
C SER A 50 18.44 11.52 4.29
N TYR A 51 18.48 12.75 4.81
CA TYR A 51 17.77 13.90 4.23
C TYR A 51 18.37 14.29 2.87
N PHE A 52 19.69 14.25 2.73
CA PHE A 52 20.36 14.51 1.45
C PHE A 52 19.96 13.47 0.38
N LEU A 53 19.96 12.18 0.72
CA LEU A 53 19.53 11.10 -0.18
C LEU A 53 18.03 11.23 -0.55
N LEU A 54 17.19 11.71 0.37
CA LEU A 54 15.78 12.01 0.10
C LEU A 54 15.63 13.13 -0.94
N ILE A 55 16.43 14.20 -0.84
CA ILE A 55 16.43 15.31 -1.81
C ILE A 55 16.77 14.78 -3.20
N ILE A 56 17.84 13.98 -3.33
CA ILE A 56 18.28 13.42 -4.62
C ILE A 56 17.14 12.62 -5.26
N ILE A 57 16.55 11.68 -4.53
CA ILE A 57 15.46 10.84 -5.05
C ILE A 57 14.23 11.69 -5.39
N PHE A 58 13.89 12.66 -4.55
CA PHE A 58 12.77 13.56 -4.83
C PHE A 58 12.97 14.35 -6.13
N LEU A 59 14.16 14.88 -6.38
CA LEU A 59 14.46 15.65 -7.60
C LEU A 59 14.33 14.79 -8.86
N LEU A 60 14.71 13.51 -8.78
CA LEU A 60 14.63 12.57 -9.90
C LEU A 60 13.22 12.04 -10.15
N MET A 61 12.37 12.04 -9.11
CA MET A 61 11.02 11.50 -9.14
C MET A 61 10.13 12.21 -10.18
N PRO A 62 9.34 11.47 -10.99
CA PRO A 62 8.44 12.09 -11.96
C PRO A 62 7.42 12.99 -11.23
N LYS A 63 7.08 14.14 -11.81
CA LYS A 63 6.15 15.12 -11.20
C LYS A 63 4.74 15.10 -11.77
N SER A 64 4.49 14.38 -12.86
CA SER A 64 3.16 14.27 -13.48
C SER A 64 2.43 12.99 -13.07
N LYS A 65 1.10 13.08 -12.91
CA LYS A 65 0.22 11.97 -12.48
C LYS A 65 -0.42 11.20 -13.63
N GLU A 66 -0.02 11.48 -14.87
CA GLU A 66 -0.70 11.03 -16.09
C GLU A 66 -0.64 9.52 -16.31
N LYS A 67 0.33 8.83 -15.69
CA LYS A 67 0.56 7.40 -15.88
C LYS A 67 0.53 6.65 -14.56
N LEU A 68 -0.18 5.52 -14.54
CA LEU A 68 -0.27 4.60 -13.40
C LEU A 68 1.11 4.21 -12.86
N GLY A 69 2.07 3.92 -13.75
CA GLY A 69 3.44 3.58 -13.34
C GLY A 69 4.13 4.66 -12.50
N LYS A 70 3.87 5.95 -12.78
CA LYS A 70 4.42 7.06 -11.98
C LYS A 70 3.82 7.07 -10.57
N ILE A 71 2.52 6.81 -10.46
CA ILE A 71 1.81 6.74 -9.18
C ILE A 71 2.35 5.56 -8.36
N MET A 72 2.55 4.39 -8.98
CA MET A 72 3.11 3.21 -8.29
C MET A 72 4.52 3.49 -7.76
N ILE A 73 5.38 4.13 -8.55
CA ILE A 73 6.72 4.56 -8.10
C ILE A 73 6.62 5.50 -6.89
N TRP A 74 5.70 6.47 -6.91
CA TRP A 74 5.51 7.37 -5.77
C TRP A 74 5.09 6.63 -4.51
N LEU A 75 4.13 5.71 -4.61
CA LEU A 75 3.67 4.92 -3.48
C LEU A 75 4.81 4.07 -2.91
N LEU A 76 5.60 3.41 -3.76
CA LEU A 76 6.73 2.60 -3.30
C LEU A 76 7.82 3.45 -2.62
N ILE A 77 8.14 4.63 -3.15
CA ILE A 77 9.09 5.55 -2.49
C ILE A 77 8.56 5.96 -1.11
N VAL A 78 7.29 6.37 -1.03
CA VAL A 78 6.68 6.84 0.22
C VAL A 78 6.56 5.72 1.26
N PHE A 79 6.13 4.52 0.86
CA PHE A 79 5.91 3.40 1.77
C PHE A 79 7.16 2.58 2.10
N SER A 80 8.19 2.59 1.26
CA SER A 80 9.38 1.76 1.43
C SER A 80 10.65 2.58 1.62
N TYR A 81 10.98 3.46 0.68
CA TYR A 81 12.26 4.17 0.71
C TYR A 81 12.36 5.17 1.87
N ILE A 82 11.31 5.95 2.13
CA ILE A 82 11.33 6.95 3.20
C ILE A 82 11.46 6.30 4.60
N PRO A 83 10.70 5.24 4.96
CA PRO A 83 10.92 4.52 6.22
C PRO A 83 12.31 3.90 6.36
N LEU A 84 12.90 3.39 5.28
CA LEU A 84 14.27 2.86 5.31
C LEU A 84 15.30 3.94 5.66
N LEU A 85 15.11 5.18 5.21
CA LEU A 85 15.96 6.31 5.60
C LEU A 85 15.89 6.61 7.11
N THR A 86 14.72 6.46 7.73
CA THR A 86 14.57 6.59 9.20
C THR A 86 15.35 5.48 9.89
N ILE A 87 15.10 4.22 9.54
CA ILE A 87 15.82 3.06 10.09
C ILE A 87 17.34 3.21 9.92
N TYR A 88 17.80 3.68 8.76
CA TYR A 88 19.21 3.91 8.48
C TYR A 88 19.88 4.83 9.51
N SER A 89 19.22 5.95 9.83
CA SER A 89 19.75 6.96 10.75
C SER A 89 19.55 6.62 12.23
N PHE A 90 18.43 5.98 12.59
CA PHE A 90 18.06 5.72 13.99
C PHE A 90 18.53 4.36 14.53
N MET A 91 18.92 3.43 13.64
CA MET A 91 19.52 2.14 14.01
C MET A 91 20.98 2.02 13.54
N ASN A 92 21.61 3.14 13.19
CA ASN A 92 23.00 3.20 12.72
C ASN A 92 23.35 2.17 11.64
N GLN A 93 22.44 1.89 10.70
CA GLN A 93 22.61 0.80 9.73
C GLN A 93 23.80 1.05 8.77
N PRO A 94 24.34 0.00 8.13
CA PRO A 94 25.50 0.13 7.25
C PRO A 94 25.27 1.10 6.08
N ARG A 95 26.23 2.00 5.84
CA ARG A 95 26.17 2.97 4.73
C ARG A 95 26.08 2.28 3.37
N ALA A 96 26.85 1.22 3.18
CA ALA A 96 26.89 0.45 1.94
C ALA A 96 25.50 -0.05 1.52
N TYR A 97 24.70 -0.54 2.48
CA TYR A 97 23.33 -0.98 2.22
C TYR A 97 22.44 0.18 1.78
N MET A 98 22.45 1.30 2.52
CA MET A 98 21.61 2.45 2.19
C MET A 98 21.99 3.04 0.83
N TYR A 99 23.28 3.14 0.51
CA TYR A 99 23.74 3.63 -0.80
C TYR A 99 23.37 2.68 -1.93
N ALA A 100 23.42 1.35 -1.71
CA ALA A 100 22.94 0.38 -2.69
C ALA A 100 21.44 0.52 -2.95
N VAL A 101 20.63 0.71 -1.89
CA VAL A 101 19.19 0.96 -2.02
C VAL A 101 18.90 2.28 -2.75
N THR A 102 19.64 3.35 -2.44
CA THR A 102 19.49 4.62 -3.17
C THR A 102 19.92 4.49 -4.63
N LEU A 103 21.01 3.77 -4.91
CA LEU A 103 21.46 3.50 -6.29
C LEU A 103 20.42 2.69 -7.06
N PHE A 104 19.80 1.69 -6.43
CA PHE A 104 18.69 0.94 -7.02
C PHE A 104 17.54 1.89 -7.41
N TRP A 105 17.10 2.76 -6.50
CA TRP A 105 16.04 3.72 -6.81
C TRP A 105 16.44 4.73 -7.88
N PHE A 106 17.69 5.18 -7.87
CA PHE A 106 18.25 6.00 -8.93
C PHE A 106 18.14 5.31 -10.30
N LEU A 107 18.58 4.05 -10.39
CA LEU A 107 18.52 3.25 -11.62
C LEU A 107 17.07 3.03 -12.07
N VAL A 108 16.16 2.69 -11.15
CA VAL A 108 14.72 2.54 -11.47
C VAL A 108 14.17 3.83 -12.07
N LEU A 109 14.43 4.99 -11.45
CA LEU A 109 13.95 6.28 -11.93
C LEU A 109 14.61 6.71 -13.25
N PHE A 110 15.90 6.38 -13.43
CA PHE A 110 16.64 6.64 -14.66
C PHE A 110 16.12 5.79 -15.82
N LEU A 111 16.00 4.48 -15.63
CA LEU A 111 15.47 3.54 -16.62
C LEU A 111 14.01 3.87 -16.96
N TYR A 112 13.19 4.22 -15.96
CA TYR A 112 11.81 4.62 -16.20
C TYR A 112 11.68 5.83 -17.14
N LYS A 113 12.65 6.75 -17.14
CA LYS A 113 12.68 7.88 -18.09
C LYS A 113 13.13 7.50 -19.49
N LYS A 114 13.89 6.41 -19.63
CA LYS A 114 14.50 5.98 -20.90
C LYS A 114 13.70 4.89 -21.62
N ILE A 115 12.99 4.05 -20.88
CA ILE A 115 12.21 2.94 -21.45
C ILE A 115 11.01 3.51 -22.20
N PRO A 116 10.88 3.24 -23.52
CA PRO A 116 9.74 3.67 -24.30
C PRO A 116 8.46 2.97 -23.80
N GLU A 117 7.32 3.61 -24.04
CA GLU A 117 6.04 3.04 -23.65
C GLU A 117 5.77 1.75 -24.42
N LEU A 118 5.79 0.63 -23.71
CA LEU A 118 5.34 -0.65 -24.23
C LEU A 118 3.82 -0.57 -24.43
N LYS A 119 3.40 -0.48 -25.69
CA LYS A 119 2.00 -0.61 -26.07
C LYS A 119 1.64 -2.10 -26.05
N ILE A 120 1.03 -2.54 -24.96
CA ILE A 120 0.51 -3.90 -24.87
C ILE A 120 -0.73 -3.97 -25.77
N PRO A 121 -0.81 -4.94 -26.71
CA PRO A 121 -1.98 -5.09 -27.56
C PRO A 121 -3.21 -5.39 -26.69
N GLN A 122 -4.31 -4.69 -26.96
CA GLN A 122 -5.54 -4.92 -26.23
C GLN A 122 -6.16 -6.25 -26.67
N LEU A 123 -6.40 -7.16 -25.73
CA LEU A 123 -7.12 -8.38 -26.02
C LEU A 123 -8.57 -8.04 -26.37
N LYS A 124 -9.06 -8.56 -27.50
CA LYS A 124 -10.49 -8.48 -27.84
C LYS A 124 -11.32 -9.13 -26.72
N ASN A 125 -12.40 -8.49 -26.30
CA ASN A 125 -13.28 -8.95 -25.21
C ASN A 125 -12.60 -9.12 -23.83
N SER A 126 -11.46 -8.47 -23.60
CA SER A 126 -10.73 -8.50 -22.32
C SER A 126 -11.61 -8.18 -21.11
N GLU A 127 -12.52 -7.22 -21.26
CA GLU A 127 -13.45 -6.83 -20.20
C GLU A 127 -14.42 -7.94 -19.82
N LYS A 128 -15.06 -8.59 -20.82
CA LYS A 128 -15.98 -9.70 -20.57
C LYS A 128 -15.25 -10.88 -19.93
N LEU A 129 -14.04 -11.18 -20.42
CA LEU A 129 -13.19 -12.23 -19.86
C LEU A 129 -12.84 -11.93 -18.39
N PHE A 130 -12.47 -10.69 -18.08
CA PHE A 130 -12.19 -10.26 -16.71
C PHE A 130 -13.38 -10.48 -15.77
N TYR A 131 -14.60 -10.11 -16.18
CA TYR A 131 -15.80 -10.34 -15.37
C TYR A 131 -16.08 -11.82 -15.15
N ILE A 132 -15.95 -12.66 -16.18
CA ILE A 132 -16.16 -14.11 -16.08
C ILE A 132 -15.16 -14.74 -15.11
N VAL A 133 -13.87 -14.44 -15.27
CA VAL A 133 -12.81 -14.98 -14.41
C VAL A 133 -12.98 -14.50 -12.96
N SER A 134 -13.30 -13.22 -12.78
CA SER A 134 -13.55 -12.67 -11.44
C SER A 134 -14.75 -13.32 -10.77
N LEU A 135 -15.85 -13.52 -11.51
CA LEU A 135 -17.05 -14.18 -11.01
C LEU A 135 -16.76 -15.64 -10.63
N PHE A 136 -15.99 -16.37 -11.43
CA PHE A 136 -15.55 -17.73 -11.12
C PHE A 136 -14.81 -17.80 -9.78
N PHE A 137 -13.80 -16.94 -9.57
CA PHE A 137 -13.04 -16.93 -8.31
C PHE A 137 -13.86 -16.46 -7.10
N ILE A 138 -14.79 -15.52 -7.30
CA ILE A 138 -15.74 -15.07 -6.28
C ILE A 138 -16.65 -16.21 -5.84
N ILE A 139 -17.27 -16.91 -6.80
CA ILE A 139 -18.18 -18.03 -6.52
C ILE A 139 -17.41 -19.17 -5.84
N LEU A 140 -16.24 -19.54 -6.37
CA LEU A 140 -15.39 -20.57 -5.79
C LEU A 140 -15.03 -20.24 -4.33
N THR A 141 -14.64 -19.00 -4.06
CA THR A 141 -14.30 -18.52 -2.72
C THR A 141 -15.52 -18.55 -1.79
N PHE A 142 -16.67 -18.11 -2.27
CA PHE A 142 -17.91 -18.10 -1.50
C PHE A 142 -18.37 -19.51 -1.13
N ILE A 143 -18.33 -20.46 -2.09
CA ILE A 143 -18.65 -21.87 -1.85
C ILE A 143 -17.70 -22.47 -0.81
N LEU A 144 -16.38 -22.22 -0.93
CA LEU A 144 -15.40 -22.74 0.04
C LEU A 144 -15.62 -22.17 1.44
N ILE A 145 -15.98 -20.89 1.55
CA ILE A 145 -16.32 -20.28 2.84
C ILE A 145 -17.51 -21.00 3.47
N ILE A 146 -18.61 -21.20 2.73
CA ILE A 146 -19.81 -21.85 3.23
C ILE A 146 -19.51 -23.30 3.65
N LEU A 147 -18.84 -24.08 2.80
CA LEU A 147 -18.59 -25.50 3.07
C LEU A 147 -17.67 -25.75 4.26
N LYS A 148 -16.77 -24.81 4.60
CA LYS A 148 -15.73 -25.03 5.61
C LYS A 148 -15.92 -24.24 6.89
N PHE A 149 -16.54 -23.07 6.81
CA PHE A 149 -16.72 -22.17 7.94
C PHE A 149 -18.20 -21.88 8.22
N GLY A 150 -19.09 -22.21 7.28
CA GLY A 150 -20.49 -21.77 7.31
C GLY A 150 -20.62 -20.26 7.09
N LEU A 151 -21.84 -19.76 7.21
CA LEU A 151 -22.09 -18.31 7.21
C LEU A 151 -21.90 -17.77 8.63
N ARG A 152 -20.67 -17.35 8.94
CA ARG A 152 -20.32 -16.68 10.20
C ARG A 152 -19.80 -15.28 9.92
N PHE A 153 -20.39 -14.29 10.57
CA PHE A 153 -19.96 -12.89 10.52
C PHE A 153 -19.32 -12.50 11.85
N ASN A 154 -18.11 -11.96 11.78
CA ASN A 154 -17.41 -11.47 12.94
C ASN A 154 -16.59 -10.23 12.56
N LEU A 155 -16.95 -9.09 13.16
CA LEU A 155 -16.29 -7.80 12.95
C LEU A 155 -15.47 -7.35 14.17
N ASP A 156 -15.32 -8.21 15.18
CA ASP A 156 -14.56 -7.88 16.39
C ASP A 156 -13.06 -7.91 16.10
N LEU A 157 -12.44 -6.72 16.20
CA LEU A 157 -11.01 -6.51 15.95
C LEU A 157 -10.11 -7.07 17.05
N ASN A 158 -10.65 -7.44 18.22
CA ASN A 158 -9.88 -7.94 19.36
C ASN A 158 -9.52 -9.42 19.22
N ILE A 159 -10.39 -10.22 18.60
CA ILE A 159 -10.22 -11.67 18.47
C ILE A 159 -9.63 -12.11 17.12
N VAL A 160 -9.17 -11.17 16.31
CA VAL A 160 -8.61 -11.43 14.97
C VAL A 160 -7.46 -12.45 14.97
N TYR A 161 -6.63 -12.46 16.02
CA TYR A 161 -5.53 -13.42 16.14
C TYR A 161 -6.03 -14.83 16.42
N TYR A 162 -7.08 -14.95 17.23
CA TYR A 162 -7.74 -16.22 17.50
C TYR A 162 -8.43 -16.78 16.25
N ILE A 163 -9.19 -15.94 15.54
CA ILE A 163 -9.82 -16.31 14.24
C ILE A 163 -8.76 -16.78 13.25
N ARG A 164 -7.63 -16.07 13.16
CA ARG A 164 -6.53 -16.44 12.26
C ARG A 164 -5.89 -17.78 12.65
N ALA A 165 -5.79 -18.09 13.94
CA ALA A 165 -5.28 -19.38 14.41
C ALA A 165 -6.21 -20.53 14.00
N ILE A 166 -7.53 -20.36 14.15
CA ILE A 166 -8.53 -21.33 13.68
C ILE A 166 -8.43 -21.53 12.16
N TYR A 167 -8.35 -20.43 11.40
CA TYR A 167 -8.21 -20.49 9.95
C TYR A 167 -6.97 -21.30 9.52
N LYS A 168 -5.82 -21.06 10.17
CA LYS A 168 -4.59 -21.83 9.93
C LYS A 168 -4.75 -23.31 10.29
N ALA A 169 -5.37 -23.61 11.42
CA ALA A 169 -5.61 -24.97 11.87
C ALA A 169 -6.56 -25.77 10.95
N THR A 170 -7.44 -25.08 10.21
CA THR A 170 -8.35 -25.72 9.24
C THR A 170 -7.59 -26.33 8.05
N ALA A 171 -6.31 -25.96 7.86
CA ALA A 171 -5.37 -26.58 6.91
C ALA A 171 -5.91 -26.75 5.48
N LEU A 172 -6.70 -25.78 5.01
CA LEU A 172 -7.30 -25.81 3.67
C LEU A 172 -6.23 -25.55 2.59
N PRO A 173 -5.90 -26.55 1.74
CA PRO A 173 -4.91 -26.39 0.70
C PRO A 173 -5.28 -25.25 -0.23
N LEU A 174 -4.29 -24.43 -0.61
CA LEU A 174 -4.43 -23.32 -1.56
C LEU A 174 -5.42 -22.19 -1.18
N SER A 175 -6.22 -22.36 -0.14
CA SER A 175 -7.21 -21.36 0.29
C SER A 175 -6.57 -20.03 0.66
N TYR A 176 -5.36 -20.06 1.21
CA TYR A 176 -4.62 -18.84 1.55
C TYR A 176 -4.36 -18.00 0.30
N TYR A 177 -3.90 -18.61 -0.78
CA TYR A 177 -3.67 -17.90 -2.04
C TYR A 177 -4.99 -17.40 -2.60
N LEU A 178 -5.97 -18.28 -2.75
CA LEU A 178 -7.28 -17.93 -3.32
C LEU A 178 -7.93 -16.76 -2.56
N PHE A 179 -8.04 -16.85 -1.24
CA PHE A 179 -8.68 -15.83 -0.41
C PHE A 179 -7.90 -14.52 -0.45
N THR A 180 -6.56 -14.59 -0.46
CA THR A 180 -5.72 -13.40 -0.56
C THR A 180 -5.89 -12.70 -1.91
N TYR A 181 -5.87 -13.43 -3.02
CA TYR A 181 -6.06 -12.84 -4.35
C TYR A 181 -7.48 -12.29 -4.53
N VAL A 182 -8.50 -12.97 -4.01
CA VAL A 182 -9.87 -12.45 -4.07
C VAL A 182 -10.01 -11.19 -3.21
N ALA A 183 -9.53 -11.21 -1.98
CA ALA A 183 -9.66 -10.08 -1.05
C ALA A 183 -8.83 -8.85 -1.46
N LEU A 184 -7.61 -9.04 -1.98
CA LEU A 184 -6.65 -7.94 -2.21
C LEU A 184 -6.50 -7.53 -3.68
N VAL A 185 -6.98 -8.33 -4.63
CA VAL A 185 -6.84 -8.04 -6.07
C VAL A 185 -8.21 -7.98 -6.75
N ILE A 186 -8.95 -9.09 -6.75
CA ILE A 186 -10.18 -9.20 -7.54
C ILE A 186 -11.28 -8.28 -7.00
N ASN A 187 -11.60 -8.38 -5.69
CA ASN A 187 -12.64 -7.54 -5.07
C ASN A 187 -12.31 -6.05 -5.16
N PRO A 188 -11.08 -5.57 -4.83
CA PRO A 188 -10.70 -4.17 -4.99
C PRO A 188 -10.85 -3.63 -6.41
N ILE A 189 -10.42 -4.39 -7.43
CA ILE A 189 -10.53 -3.98 -8.83
C ILE A 189 -12.01 -3.94 -9.26
N LEU A 190 -12.78 -4.99 -8.97
CA LEU A 190 -14.22 -5.01 -9.28
C LEU A 190 -14.96 -3.88 -8.60
N PHE A 191 -14.68 -3.63 -7.32
CA PHE A 191 -15.27 -2.55 -6.55
C PHE A 191 -15.01 -1.18 -7.20
N ALA A 192 -13.75 -0.89 -7.55
CA ALA A 192 -13.40 0.35 -8.25
C ALA A 192 -14.11 0.48 -9.61
N LEU A 193 -14.16 -0.60 -10.40
CA LEU A 193 -14.84 -0.61 -11.71
C LEU A 193 -16.35 -0.39 -11.59
N LEU A 194 -16.99 -1.03 -10.62
CA LEU A 194 -18.44 -0.88 -10.38
C LEU A 194 -18.79 0.53 -9.91
N LEU A 195 -17.94 1.15 -9.08
CA LEU A 195 -18.08 2.56 -8.68
C LEU A 195 -17.98 3.49 -9.87
N ILE A 196 -16.94 3.33 -10.71
CA ILE A 196 -16.73 4.16 -11.92
C ILE A 196 -17.94 4.04 -12.86
N LYS A 197 -18.47 2.83 -13.05
CA LYS A 197 -19.64 2.55 -13.88
C LYS A 197 -20.99 2.84 -13.21
N ARG A 198 -21.00 3.33 -11.97
CA ARG A 198 -22.21 3.62 -11.16
C ARG A 198 -23.15 2.42 -11.03
N LYS A 199 -22.59 1.22 -10.97
CA LYS A 199 -23.32 -0.06 -10.88
C LYS A 199 -23.50 -0.48 -9.41
N TRP A 200 -24.18 0.36 -8.64
CA TRP A 200 -24.27 0.28 -7.17
C TRP A 200 -24.80 -1.05 -6.62
N VAL A 201 -25.78 -1.67 -7.30
CA VAL A 201 -26.37 -2.95 -6.86
C VAL A 201 -25.33 -4.06 -6.75
N TYR A 202 -24.36 -4.10 -7.68
CA TYR A 202 -23.33 -5.13 -7.71
C TYR A 202 -22.19 -4.89 -6.70
N ILE A 203 -22.16 -3.72 -6.05
CA ILE A 203 -21.18 -3.42 -5.00
C ILE A 203 -21.52 -4.19 -3.72
N ILE A 204 -22.81 -4.39 -3.44
CA ILE A 204 -23.31 -5.08 -2.24
C ILE A 204 -22.67 -6.48 -2.10
N PRO A 205 -22.73 -7.39 -3.10
CA PRO A 205 -22.11 -8.71 -2.97
C PRO A 205 -20.59 -8.66 -2.84
N VAL A 206 -19.91 -7.66 -3.42
CA VAL A 206 -18.45 -7.49 -3.28
C VAL A 206 -18.09 -7.11 -1.84
N ILE A 207 -18.80 -6.13 -1.26
CA ILE A 207 -18.61 -5.74 0.15
C ILE A 207 -18.95 -6.92 1.06
N PHE A 208 -20.05 -7.61 0.81
CA PHE A 208 -20.47 -8.76 1.61
C PHE A 208 -19.43 -9.87 1.62
N LEU A 209 -18.90 -10.24 0.45
CA LEU A 209 -17.81 -11.23 0.36
C LEU A 209 -16.53 -10.73 1.06
N GLN A 210 -16.23 -9.43 0.97
CA GLN A 210 -15.08 -8.86 1.68
C GLN A 210 -15.20 -9.00 3.19
N LEU A 211 -16.39 -8.73 3.74
CA LEU A 211 -16.67 -8.87 5.17
C LEU A 211 -16.62 -10.34 5.61
N LEU A 212 -17.10 -11.27 4.79
CA LEU A 212 -16.95 -12.71 5.04
C LEU A 212 -15.49 -13.15 5.05
N LEU A 213 -14.70 -12.70 4.08
CA LEU A 213 -13.28 -12.99 4.00
C LEU A 213 -12.53 -12.49 5.25
N PHE A 214 -12.85 -11.28 5.72
CA PHE A 214 -12.32 -10.80 7.00
C PHE A 214 -12.77 -11.68 8.17
N SER A 215 -14.07 -11.99 8.26
CA SER A 215 -14.66 -12.77 9.36
C SER A 215 -14.06 -14.15 9.51
N VAL A 216 -13.70 -14.79 8.39
CA VAL A 216 -13.13 -16.15 8.36
C VAL A 216 -11.62 -16.14 8.58
N THR A 217 -10.89 -15.16 8.05
CA THR A 217 -9.42 -15.19 8.06
C THR A 217 -8.78 -14.37 9.18
N GLY A 218 -9.53 -13.44 9.79
CA GLY A 218 -9.00 -12.50 10.78
C GLY A 218 -7.93 -11.55 10.22
N GLN A 219 -7.90 -11.34 8.90
CA GLN A 219 -6.92 -10.48 8.24
C GLN A 219 -7.44 -9.05 8.15
N LYS A 220 -7.00 -8.15 9.04
CA LYS A 220 -7.40 -6.72 9.03
C LYS A 220 -7.22 -6.05 7.67
N ALA A 221 -6.18 -6.43 6.92
CA ALA A 221 -5.97 -5.92 5.55
C ALA A 221 -7.17 -6.16 4.64
N PHE A 222 -7.88 -7.29 4.77
CA PHE A 222 -9.06 -7.60 3.97
C PHE A 222 -10.21 -6.64 4.33
N LEU A 223 -10.38 -6.27 5.60
CA LEU A 223 -11.41 -5.30 5.98
C LEU A 223 -11.14 -3.91 5.40
N PHE A 224 -9.90 -3.43 5.52
CA PHE A 224 -9.56 -2.05 5.20
C PHE A 224 -9.22 -1.78 3.73
N VAL A 225 -9.10 -2.81 2.89
CA VAL A 225 -8.74 -2.61 1.48
C VAL A 225 -9.79 -1.83 0.68
N LEU A 226 -11.10 -2.05 0.90
CA LEU A 226 -12.13 -1.33 0.14
C LEU A 226 -12.20 0.17 0.53
N PRO A 227 -12.21 0.53 1.84
CA PRO A 227 -12.01 1.93 2.25
C PRO A 227 -10.72 2.53 1.70
N PHE A 228 -9.62 1.76 1.67
CA PHE A 228 -8.35 2.20 1.12
C PHE A 228 -8.44 2.48 -0.40
N ILE A 229 -9.17 1.69 -1.17
CA ILE A 229 -9.43 1.96 -2.59
C ILE A 229 -10.24 3.26 -2.77
N LEU A 230 -11.30 3.47 -1.99
CA LEU A 230 -12.06 4.73 -2.04
C LEU A 230 -11.16 5.94 -1.78
N PHE A 231 -10.31 5.80 -0.77
CA PHE A 231 -9.35 6.82 -0.39
C PHE A 231 -8.33 7.11 -1.52
N LEU A 232 -7.78 6.06 -2.15
CA LEU A 232 -6.89 6.23 -3.30
C LEU A 232 -7.58 6.88 -4.50
N MET A 233 -8.80 6.46 -4.83
CA MET A 233 -9.59 7.08 -5.90
C MET A 233 -9.81 8.58 -5.64
N PHE A 234 -10.13 8.94 -4.40
CA PHE A 234 -10.25 10.32 -3.97
C PHE A 234 -8.93 11.09 -4.12
N ILE A 235 -7.80 10.54 -3.67
CA ILE A 235 -6.48 11.19 -3.75
C ILE A 235 -6.06 11.44 -5.20
N ILE A 236 -6.21 10.45 -6.08
CA ILE A 236 -5.75 10.54 -7.48
C ILE A 236 -6.49 11.65 -8.23
N SER A 237 -7.74 11.93 -7.84
CA SER A 237 -8.53 13.04 -8.39
C SER A 237 -7.93 14.42 -8.04
N ARG A 238 -7.11 14.53 -6.99
CA ARG A 238 -6.54 15.82 -6.52
C ARG A 238 -5.37 16.31 -7.36
N LYS A 239 -5.06 17.61 -7.27
CA LYS A 239 -3.96 18.24 -8.02
C LYS A 239 -2.59 17.67 -7.62
N ASN A 240 -2.38 17.38 -6.32
CA ASN A 240 -1.11 16.95 -5.74
C ASN A 240 -1.23 15.61 -4.98
N PRO A 241 -1.47 14.48 -5.65
CA PRO A 241 -1.78 13.21 -4.98
C PRO A 241 -0.71 12.78 -3.97
N ILE A 242 0.58 12.98 -4.30
CA ILE A 242 1.71 12.66 -3.41
C ILE A 242 1.60 13.39 -2.08
N ALA A 243 1.28 14.68 -2.10
CA ALA A 243 1.16 15.48 -0.88
C ALA A 243 0.01 14.96 0.00
N TYR A 244 -1.14 14.61 -0.61
CA TYR A 244 -2.26 14.03 0.13
C TYR A 244 -1.93 12.65 0.71
N VAL A 245 -1.19 11.79 0.00
CA VAL A 245 -0.73 10.50 0.56
C VAL A 245 0.17 10.74 1.77
N SER A 246 1.16 11.63 1.66
CA SER A 246 2.05 11.94 2.77
C SER A 246 1.31 12.50 3.99
N VAL A 247 0.39 13.45 3.79
CA VAL A 247 -0.46 14.00 4.87
C VAL A 247 -1.34 12.93 5.51
N ALA A 248 -1.89 12.01 4.71
CA ALA A 248 -2.71 10.93 5.24
C ALA A 248 -1.91 9.97 6.13
N LEU A 249 -0.68 9.64 5.72
CA LEU A 249 0.21 8.81 6.53
C LEU A 249 0.62 9.52 7.82
N ILE A 250 0.87 10.83 7.75
CA ILE A 250 1.08 11.66 8.94
C ILE A 250 -0.11 11.54 9.90
N LEU A 251 -1.33 11.77 9.42
CA LEU A 251 -2.53 11.69 10.26
C LEU A 251 -2.74 10.29 10.85
N LEU A 252 -2.49 9.24 10.07
CA LEU A 252 -2.56 7.86 10.55
C LEU A 252 -1.51 7.57 11.64
N MET A 253 -0.30 8.11 11.50
CA MET A 253 0.77 7.95 12.48
C MET A 253 0.52 8.74 13.77
N LEU A 254 -0.24 9.84 13.71
CA LEU A 254 -0.60 10.63 14.89
C LEU A 254 -1.84 10.09 15.61
N ALA A 255 -2.71 9.36 14.90
CA ALA A 255 -3.95 8.81 15.44
C ALA A 255 -3.78 7.43 16.10
N GLY A 256 -2.66 6.74 15.82
CA GLY A 256 -2.32 5.43 16.39
C GLY A 256 -1.24 5.54 17.45
#